data_AF-A0A9X0TSN3-F1
#
_entry.id   AF-A0A9X0TSN3-F1
#
_cell.length_a   1.000
_cell.length_b   1.000
_cell.length_c   1.000
_cell.angle_alpha   90.00
_cell.angle_beta   90.00
_cell.angle_gamma   90.00
#
_symmetry.space_group_name_H-M   'P 1'
#
loop_
_entity.id
_entity.type
_entity.pdbx_description
1 polymer ?
#
loop_
_entity_poly.entity_id
_entity_poly.type
_entity_poly.pdbx_seq_one_letter_code
_entity_poly.pdbx_strand_id
1 'polypeptide(L)'
;MLAVSDRQSLRLPEAGPGLMDSAATRNPRGSDERGAGTWRGVITTGIYCRISCGSRVPRAENLRYFHSSAEAVSAGFRPCRRCRPNEGSFEQRHIETIAEACRLIDLADSPVSVSALAHAVGMSEGHFHRLFRSHTGMTPRAYAEQKRMALARSQPARSAHH
;
A
#
# COMPACT_ATOMS: atom_id res chain seq x y z
N MET A 1 -2.12 -20.38 -33.76
CA MET A 1 -3.23 -19.53 -33.28
C MET A 1 -3.58 -19.96 -31.86
N LEU A 2 -2.92 -19.37 -30.86
CA LEU A 2 -3.10 -19.72 -29.44
C LEU A 2 -4.38 -19.09 -28.92
N ALA A 3 -5.35 -19.94 -28.60
CA ALA A 3 -6.56 -19.56 -27.88
C ALA A 3 -6.22 -19.34 -26.39
N VAL A 4 -6.85 -18.30 -25.86
CA VAL A 4 -6.66 -17.73 -24.53
C VAL A 4 -7.61 -18.42 -23.56
N SER A 5 -7.19 -18.51 -22.29
CA SER A 5 -8.02 -18.57 -21.08
C SER A 5 -8.40 -19.96 -20.54
N ASP A 6 -7.60 -20.44 -19.58
CA ASP A 6 -8.10 -21.28 -18.50
C ASP A 6 -7.59 -20.72 -17.16
N ARG A 7 -8.41 -19.86 -16.55
CA ARG A 7 -8.20 -19.34 -15.19
C ARG A 7 -9.03 -20.19 -14.25
N GLN A 8 -8.44 -21.28 -13.83
CA GLN A 8 -9.06 -22.24 -12.93
C GLN A 8 -9.36 -21.60 -11.57
N SER A 9 -10.66 -21.59 -11.27
CA SER A 9 -11.35 -21.64 -9.98
C SER A 9 -10.52 -21.57 -8.69
N LEU A 10 -10.46 -20.39 -8.08
CA LEU A 10 -10.43 -20.26 -6.62
C LEU A 10 -11.84 -19.89 -6.16
N ARG A 11 -12.58 -20.92 -5.71
CA ARG A 11 -13.86 -20.75 -5.01
C ARG A 11 -13.61 -19.96 -3.73
N LEU A 12 -14.08 -18.71 -3.70
CA LEU A 12 -14.29 -17.98 -2.46
C LEU A 12 -15.55 -18.55 -1.79
N PRO A 13 -15.59 -18.76 -0.47
CA PRO A 13 -16.82 -19.14 0.21
C PRO A 13 -17.84 -18.01 0.09
N GLU A 14 -19.03 -18.35 -0.36
CA GLU A 14 -20.15 -17.43 -0.51
C GLU A 14 -20.56 -16.91 0.87
N ALA A 15 -20.32 -15.62 1.11
CA ALA A 15 -20.85 -14.92 2.27
C ALA A 15 -22.38 -14.84 2.10
N GLY A 16 -23.08 -15.73 2.80
CA GLY A 16 -24.54 -15.83 2.75
C GLY A 16 -25.25 -14.53 3.19
N PRO A 17 -26.49 -14.29 2.70
CA PRO A 17 -27.29 -13.16 3.10
C PRO A 17 -27.90 -13.42 4.48
N GLY A 18 -27.24 -12.91 5.52
CA GLY A 18 -27.78 -12.80 6.88
C GLY A 18 -27.89 -11.34 7.28
N LEU A 19 -28.66 -10.55 6.51
CA LEU A 19 -29.16 -9.27 6.99
C LEU A 19 -30.34 -9.59 7.90
N MET A 20 -30.43 -8.88 9.04
CA MET A 20 -31.49 -8.88 10.04
C MET A 20 -31.19 -9.74 11.29
N ASP A 21 -30.55 -9.12 12.27
CA ASP A 21 -31.17 -9.12 13.60
C ASP A 21 -31.31 -7.67 14.09
N SER A 22 -32.56 -7.34 14.42
CA SER A 22 -33.06 -5.98 14.64
C SER A 22 -32.82 -5.58 16.09
N ALA A 23 -31.61 -5.16 16.44
CA ALA A 23 -31.34 -4.62 17.78
C ALA A 23 -30.10 -3.70 17.85
N ALA A 24 -29.96 -2.69 16.99
CA ALA A 24 -29.12 -1.52 17.30
C ALA A 24 -29.35 -0.34 16.32
N THR A 25 -30.59 0.08 16.07
CA THR A 25 -30.83 1.47 15.66
C THR A 25 -30.71 2.37 16.88
N ARG A 26 -29.52 2.41 17.50
CA ARG A 26 -29.11 3.57 18.27
C ARG A 26 -28.28 4.41 17.32
N ASN A 27 -28.96 5.33 16.66
CA ASN A 27 -28.37 6.59 16.26
C ASN A 27 -27.77 7.23 17.52
N PRO A 28 -26.44 7.26 17.71
CA PRO A 28 -25.89 8.15 18.69
C PRO A 28 -25.81 9.50 17.98
N ARG A 29 -26.89 10.29 18.07
CA ARG A 29 -26.66 11.71 18.33
C ARG A 29 -26.09 11.80 19.75
N GLY A 30 -24.83 11.40 19.86
CA GLY A 30 -23.96 11.49 21.01
C GLY A 30 -22.74 12.24 20.50
N SER A 31 -22.93 13.54 20.29
CA SER A 31 -21.89 14.53 20.32
C SER A 31 -21.17 14.42 21.66
N ASP A 32 -19.99 13.80 21.67
CA ASP A 32 -18.99 14.06 22.70
C ASP A 32 -17.69 14.46 22.02
N GLU A 33 -17.23 15.65 22.38
CA GLU A 33 -16.29 16.52 21.67
C GLU A 33 -14.80 16.08 21.71
N ARG A 34 -14.51 14.79 21.88
CA ARG A 34 -13.12 14.27 21.82
C ARG A 34 -13.06 12.87 21.24
N GLY A 35 -13.04 12.77 19.91
CA GLY A 35 -12.76 11.50 19.26
C GLY A 35 -12.94 11.51 17.76
N ALA A 36 -12.05 12.17 17.03
CA ALA A 36 -11.87 11.91 15.59
C ALA A 36 -11.39 10.45 15.41
N GLY A 37 -12.32 9.49 15.42
CA GLY A 37 -12.01 8.07 15.25
C GLY A 37 -11.19 7.90 13.98
N THR A 38 -9.98 7.33 14.07
CA THR A 38 -9.03 7.29 12.94
C THR A 38 -9.54 6.44 11.76
N TRP A 39 -10.64 5.71 11.96
CA TRP A 39 -11.29 4.84 10.99
C TRP A 39 -12.73 5.28 10.70
N ARG A 40 -13.14 5.15 9.43
CA ARG A 40 -14.51 5.35 8.96
C ARG A 40 -15.01 4.08 8.28
N GLY A 41 -16.22 3.64 8.60
CA GLY A 41 -17.01 2.65 7.88
C GLY A 41 -18.00 3.29 6.93
N VAL A 42 -18.18 2.70 5.75
CA VAL A 42 -19.20 3.07 4.77
C VAL A 42 -20.31 2.04 4.82
N ILE A 43 -21.46 2.42 5.37
CA ILE A 43 -22.59 1.52 5.68
C ILE A 43 -23.06 0.78 4.41
N THR A 44 -23.21 1.50 3.30
CA THR A 44 -23.72 0.95 2.03
C THR A 44 -22.82 -0.12 1.40
N THR A 45 -21.53 -0.14 1.73
CA THR A 45 -20.57 -1.11 1.16
C THR A 45 -20.04 -2.11 2.20
N GLY A 46 -20.28 -1.85 3.48
CA GLY A 46 -19.68 -2.60 4.58
C GLY A 46 -18.14 -2.52 4.57
N ILE A 47 -17.54 -1.43 4.08
CA ILE A 47 -16.09 -1.25 4.00
C ILE A 47 -15.66 -0.22 5.05
N TYR A 48 -14.62 -0.52 5.82
CA TYR A 48 -13.94 0.49 6.64
C TYR A 48 -12.57 0.88 6.08
N CYS A 49 -12.25 2.16 6.23
CA CYS A 49 -11.06 2.84 5.75
C CYS A 49 -10.44 3.67 6.87
N ARG A 50 -9.19 4.09 6.69
CA ARG A 50 -8.62 5.21 7.48
C ARG A 50 -9.24 6.54 7.04
N ILE A 51 -9.28 7.53 7.92
CA ILE A 51 -9.71 8.89 7.56
C ILE A 51 -8.88 9.45 6.39
N SER A 52 -7.57 9.19 6.38
CA SER A 52 -6.64 9.62 5.32
C SER A 52 -6.81 8.87 3.99
N CYS A 53 -7.75 7.93 3.87
CA CYS A 53 -7.98 7.23 2.61
C CYS A 53 -8.53 8.19 1.54
N GLY A 54 -7.83 8.32 0.41
CA GLY A 54 -8.27 9.10 -0.76
C GLY A 54 -9.41 8.47 -1.57
N SER A 55 -10.20 7.57 -0.99
CA SER A 55 -11.46 7.14 -1.61
C SER A 55 -12.47 8.29 -1.55
N ARG A 56 -13.36 8.39 -2.55
CA ARG A 56 -14.48 9.34 -2.51
C ARG A 56 -15.24 9.16 -1.20
N VAL A 57 -15.50 10.27 -0.50
CA VAL A 57 -16.23 10.26 0.77
C VAL A 57 -17.73 10.21 0.47
N PRO A 58 -18.46 9.19 0.97
CA PRO A 58 -19.92 9.12 0.86
C PRO A 58 -20.62 10.23 1.66
N ARG A 59 -21.95 10.31 1.51
CA ARG A 59 -22.78 11.18 2.37
C ARG A 59 -22.63 10.79 3.84
N ALA A 60 -22.69 11.79 4.72
CA ALA A 60 -22.50 11.62 6.16
C ALA A 60 -23.44 10.57 6.78
N GLU A 61 -24.68 10.46 6.28
CA GLU A 61 -25.67 9.44 6.69
C GLU A 61 -25.20 7.99 6.48
N ASN A 62 -24.27 7.77 5.54
CA ASN A 62 -23.73 6.45 5.21
C ASN A 62 -22.36 6.21 5.86
N LEU A 63 -21.94 7.09 6.79
CA LEU A 63 -20.68 6.99 7.50
C LEU A 63 -20.90 6.57 8.95
N ARG A 64 -20.02 5.69 9.41
CA ARG A 64 -19.84 5.36 10.82
C ARG A 64 -18.37 5.54 11.17
N TYR A 65 -18.05 6.08 12.34
CA TYR A 65 -16.66 6.24 12.78
C TYR A 65 -16.32 5.20 13.83
N PHE A 66 -15.04 4.79 13.87
CA PHE A 66 -14.52 3.81 14.80
C PHE A 66 -13.18 4.30 15.38
N HIS A 67 -12.91 3.92 16.62
CA HIS A 67 -11.66 4.24 17.33
C HIS A 67 -10.57 3.19 17.14
N SER A 68 -10.89 2.04 16.53
CA SER A 68 -9.89 1.04 16.12
C SER A 68 -10.34 0.24 14.90
N SER A 69 -9.39 -0.40 14.23
CA SER A 69 -9.70 -1.38 13.17
C SER A 69 -10.46 -2.59 13.71
N ALA A 70 -10.12 -3.04 14.92
CA ALA A 70 -10.77 -4.18 15.58
C ALA A 70 -12.27 -3.91 15.81
N GLU A 71 -12.60 -2.71 16.29
CA GLU A 71 -14.00 -2.28 16.47
C GLU A 71 -14.78 -2.31 15.15
N ALA A 72 -14.19 -1.84 14.06
CA ALA A 72 -14.82 -1.85 12.74
C ALA A 72 -15.09 -3.29 12.24
N VAL A 73 -14.13 -4.20 12.45
CA VAL A 73 -14.27 -5.62 12.09
C VAL A 73 -15.36 -6.29 12.92
N SER A 74 -15.37 -6.07 14.24
CA SER A 74 -16.43 -6.59 15.13
C SER A 74 -17.82 -6.04 14.78
N ALA A 75 -17.89 -4.84 14.20
CA ALA A 75 -19.12 -4.26 13.67
C ALA A 75 -19.51 -4.77 12.26
N GLY A 76 -18.79 -5.76 11.70
CA GLY A 76 -19.10 -6.40 10.42
C GLY A 76 -18.51 -5.72 9.19
N PHE A 77 -17.61 -4.74 9.35
CA PHE A 77 -16.99 -4.06 8.21
C PHE A 77 -15.74 -4.80 7.73
N ARG A 78 -15.58 -4.88 6.41
CA ARG A 78 -14.40 -5.43 5.74
C ARG A 78 -13.33 -4.35 5.49
N PRO A 79 -12.04 -4.68 5.55
CA PRO A 79 -10.98 -3.70 5.33
C PRO A 79 -10.95 -3.22 3.88
N CYS A 80 -10.74 -1.92 3.70
CA CYS A 80 -10.56 -1.32 2.39
C CYS A 80 -9.30 -1.83 1.68
N ARG A 81 -9.45 -2.30 0.44
CA ARG A 81 -8.32 -2.75 -0.40
C ARG A 81 -7.41 -1.62 -0.89
N ARG A 82 -7.88 -0.38 -0.87
CA ARG A 82 -7.10 0.80 -1.31
C ARG A 82 -6.19 1.31 -0.21
N CYS A 83 -6.72 1.57 0.99
CA CYS A 83 -5.88 2.01 2.11
C CYS A 83 -5.27 0.90 2.93
N ARG A 84 -5.76 -0.34 2.79
CA ARG A 84 -5.30 -1.54 3.49
C ARG A 84 -5.03 -1.25 4.97
N PRO A 85 -6.09 -0.92 5.75
CA PRO A 85 -5.94 -0.35 7.08
C PRO A 85 -5.20 -1.26 8.07
N ASN A 86 -5.03 -2.55 7.75
CA ASN A 86 -4.36 -3.53 8.59
C ASN A 86 -2.86 -3.73 8.23
N GLU A 87 -2.36 -3.14 7.14
CA GLU A 87 -1.00 -3.33 6.61
C GLU A 87 -0.07 -2.13 6.91
N GLY A 88 -0.20 -1.49 8.08
CA GLY A 88 0.59 -0.30 8.39
C GLY A 88 0.16 0.95 7.61
N SER A 89 0.82 2.09 7.84
CA SER A 89 0.48 3.36 7.17
C SER A 89 0.84 3.39 5.68
N PHE A 90 0.23 4.30 4.93
CA PHE A 90 0.65 4.56 3.55
C PHE A 90 2.14 4.91 3.52
N GLU A 91 2.57 5.76 4.46
CA GLU A 91 3.95 6.22 4.55
C GLU A 91 4.91 5.09 4.89
N GLN A 92 4.58 4.23 5.86
CA GLN A 92 5.40 3.07 6.22
C GLN A 92 5.61 2.15 5.02
N ARG A 93 4.53 1.83 4.28
CA ARG A 93 4.63 1.00 3.08
C ARG A 93 5.46 1.66 1.98
N HIS A 94 5.38 2.99 1.82
CA HIS A 94 6.23 3.70 0.89
C HIS A 94 7.70 3.60 1.29
N ILE A 95 8.02 3.83 2.56
CA ILE A 95 9.39 3.71 3.09
C ILE A 95 9.92 2.29 2.85
N GLU A 96 9.15 1.25 3.18
CA GLU A 96 9.51 -0.15 2.95
C GLU A 96 9.75 -0.44 1.47
N THR A 97 8.87 0.05 0.59
CA THR A 97 9.02 -0.11 -0.87
C THR A 97 10.31 0.55 -1.38
N ILE A 98 10.61 1.78 -0.93
CA ILE A 98 11.82 2.48 -1.37
C ILE A 98 13.07 1.83 -0.78
N ALA A 99 13.03 1.37 0.47
CA ALA A 99 14.13 0.63 1.07
C ALA A 99 14.43 -0.67 0.31
N GLU A 100 13.40 -1.39 -0.13
CA GLU A 100 13.54 -2.57 -0.99
C GLU A 100 14.20 -2.20 -2.33
N ALA A 101 13.73 -1.13 -2.98
CA ALA A 101 14.28 -0.68 -4.25
C ALA A 101 15.76 -0.28 -4.13
N CYS A 102 16.15 0.42 -3.05
CA CYS A 102 17.56 0.72 -2.78
C CYS A 102 18.38 -0.56 -2.63
N ARG A 103 17.88 -1.53 -1.86
CA ARG A 103 18.57 -2.82 -1.66
C ARG A 103 18.77 -3.59 -2.96
N LEU A 104 17.78 -3.56 -3.86
CA LEU A 104 17.90 -4.16 -5.20
C LEU A 104 18.99 -3.48 -6.05
N ILE A 105 19.12 -2.15 -5.96
CA ILE A 105 20.19 -1.42 -6.65
C ILE A 105 21.56 -1.75 -6.03
N ASP A 106 21.62 -1.85 -4.71
CA ASP A 106 22.85 -2.14 -3.97
C ASP A 106 23.38 -3.55 -4.26
N LEU A 107 22.49 -4.53 -4.40
CA LEU A 107 22.83 -5.93 -4.71
C LEU A 107 23.08 -6.19 -6.20
N ALA A 108 22.71 -5.28 -7.09
CA ALA A 108 22.88 -5.49 -8.52
C ALA A 108 24.34 -5.32 -8.98
N ASP A 109 24.88 -6.36 -9.61
CA ASP A 109 26.21 -6.34 -10.25
C ASP A 109 26.21 -5.60 -11.59
N SER A 110 25.04 -5.49 -12.23
CA SER A 110 24.85 -4.84 -13.53
C SER A 110 23.79 -3.73 -13.44
N PRO A 111 23.80 -2.74 -14.36
CA PRO A 111 22.78 -1.69 -14.38
C PRO A 111 21.36 -2.26 -14.46
N VAL A 112 20.53 -1.97 -13.45
CA VAL A 112 19.10 -2.33 -13.45
C VAL A 112 18.28 -1.20 -14.06
N SER A 113 17.35 -1.54 -14.94
CA SER A 113 16.44 -0.55 -15.50
C SER A 113 15.43 -0.07 -14.46
N VAL A 114 15.02 1.20 -14.56
CA VAL A 114 13.98 1.77 -13.70
C VAL A 114 12.67 0.99 -13.82
N SER A 115 12.37 0.50 -15.03
CA SER A 115 11.22 -0.37 -15.32
C SER A 115 11.24 -1.66 -14.50
N ALA A 116 12.38 -2.36 -14.47
CA ALA A 116 12.54 -3.60 -13.73
C ALA A 116 12.40 -3.37 -12.21
N LEU A 117 12.98 -2.29 -11.68
CA LEU A 117 12.83 -1.93 -10.26
C LEU A 117 11.38 -1.61 -9.91
N ALA A 118 10.69 -0.81 -10.73
CA ALA A 118 9.29 -0.46 -10.52
C ALA A 118 8.40 -1.72 -10.53
N HIS A 119 8.63 -2.63 -11.47
CA HIS A 119 7.92 -3.91 -11.54
C HIS A 119 8.21 -4.80 -10.31
N ALA A 120 9.47 -4.89 -9.88
CA ALA A 120 9.88 -5.68 -8.72
C ALA A 120 9.18 -5.25 -7.43
N VAL A 121 8.92 -3.94 -7.28
CA VAL A 121 8.20 -3.38 -6.11
C VAL A 121 6.70 -3.18 -6.36
N GLY A 122 6.15 -3.69 -7.46
CA GLY A 122 4.72 -3.67 -7.75
C GLY A 122 4.13 -2.28 -8.04
N MET A 123 4.92 -1.36 -8.59
CA MET A 123 4.51 0.00 -8.92
C MET A 123 4.64 0.31 -10.42
N SER A 124 3.85 1.27 -10.90
CA SER A 124 4.10 1.85 -12.21
C SER A 124 5.36 2.72 -12.18
N GLU A 125 6.10 2.79 -13.29
CA GLU A 125 7.35 3.56 -13.38
C GLU A 125 7.19 5.02 -12.96
N GLY A 126 6.14 5.70 -13.44
CA GLY A 126 5.89 7.09 -13.10
C GLY A 126 5.59 7.30 -11.62
N HIS A 127 4.87 6.37 -10.97
CA HIS A 127 4.63 6.43 -9.53
C HIS A 127 5.91 6.16 -8.74
N PHE A 128 6.63 5.10 -9.09
CA PHE A 128 7.91 4.74 -8.50
C PHE A 128 8.91 5.90 -8.58
N HIS A 129 9.06 6.53 -9.74
CA HIS A 129 9.99 7.63 -9.93
C HIS A 129 9.71 8.82 -9.00
N ARG A 130 8.42 9.20 -8.87
CA ARG A 130 8.02 10.30 -7.97
C ARG A 130 8.27 9.94 -6.51
N LEU A 131 7.91 8.73 -6.11
CA LEU A 131 8.04 8.25 -4.74
C LEU A 131 9.51 8.09 -4.33
N PHE A 132 10.33 7.50 -5.20
CA PHE A 132 11.76 7.34 -4.95
C PHE A 132 12.43 8.70 -4.75
N ARG A 133 12.11 9.69 -5.59
CA ARG A 133 12.64 11.06 -5.44
C ARG A 133 12.17 11.73 -4.16
N SER A 134 10.92 11.57 -3.76
CA SER A 134 10.41 12.19 -2.52
C SER A 134 11.08 11.63 -1.27
N HIS A 135 11.46 10.35 -1.27
CA HIS A 135 12.11 9.71 -0.12
C HIS A 135 13.65 9.79 -0.12
N THR A 136 14.29 9.75 -1.29
CA THR A 136 15.77 9.70 -1.39
C THR A 136 16.40 11.03 -1.81
N GLY A 137 15.60 12.00 -2.27
CA GLY A 137 16.08 13.27 -2.82
C GLY A 137 16.62 13.17 -4.25
N MET A 138 16.75 11.98 -4.83
CA MET A 138 17.32 11.77 -6.17
C MET A 138 16.49 10.81 -7.02
N THR A 139 16.81 10.73 -8.32
CA THR A 139 16.14 9.77 -9.21
C THR A 139 16.73 8.37 -9.04
N PRO A 140 15.97 7.29 -9.32
CA PRO A 140 16.50 5.93 -9.25
C PRO A 140 17.77 5.73 -10.10
N ARG A 141 17.83 6.37 -11.27
CA ARG A 141 19.00 6.33 -12.15
C ARG A 141 20.22 7.03 -11.54
N ALA A 142 20.04 8.20 -10.93
CA ALA A 142 21.13 8.92 -10.27
C ALA A 142 21.67 8.13 -9.07
N TYR A 143 20.78 7.49 -8.30
CA TYR A 143 21.16 6.63 -7.18
C TYR A 143 22.02 5.43 -7.64
N ALA A 144 21.57 4.71 -8.68
CA ALA A 144 22.33 3.59 -9.25
C ALA A 144 23.70 4.03 -9.81
N GLU A 145 23.78 5.22 -10.41
CA GLU A 145 25.04 5.77 -10.91
C GLU A 145 26.02 6.09 -9.77
N GLN A 146 25.55 6.74 -8.71
CA GLN A 146 26.38 7.03 -7.53
C GLN A 146 26.94 5.75 -6.90
N LYS A 147 26.11 4.71 -6.77
CA LYS A 147 26.54 3.40 -6.26
C LYS A 147 27.62 2.78 -7.15
N ARG A 148 27.45 2.83 -8.48
CA ARG A 148 28.44 2.31 -9.43
C ARG A 148 29.78 3.03 -9.33
N MET A 149 29.75 4.36 -9.27
CA MET A 149 30.96 5.18 -9.10
C MET A 149 31.64 4.91 -7.76
N ALA A 150 30.87 4.68 -6.69
CA ALA A 150 31.41 4.31 -5.38
C ALA A 150 32.14 2.95 -5.42
N LEU A 151 31.54 1.93 -6.06
CA LEU A 151 32.18 0.63 -6.25
C LEU A 151 33.45 0.69 -7.09
N ALA A 152 33.44 1.47 -8.19
CA ALA A 152 34.61 1.63 -9.05
C ALA A 152 35.79 2.30 -8.31
N ARG A 153 35.50 3.20 -7.36
CA ARG A 153 36.52 3.84 -6.51
C ARG A 153 37.02 2.95 -5.38
N SER A 154 36.19 2.06 -4.86
CA SER A 154 36.55 1.17 -3.75
C SER A 154 37.24 -0.11 -4.19
N GLN A 155 37.20 -0.47 -5.47
CA GLN A 155 38.04 -1.53 -6.03
C GLN A 155 39.46 -0.97 -6.21
N PRO A 156 40.45 -1.37 -5.39
CA PRO A 156 41.84 -1.10 -5.73
C PRO A 156 42.11 -1.72 -7.09
N ALA A 157 42.81 -0.99 -7.96
CA ALA A 157 43.32 -1.55 -9.20
C ALA A 157 44.02 -2.86 -8.82
N ARG A 158 43.45 -4.00 -9.23
CA ARG A 158 44.12 -5.29 -9.09
C ARG A 158 45.41 -5.15 -9.88
N SER A 159 46.50 -4.90 -9.18
CA SER A 159 47.84 -4.83 -9.72
C SER A 159 48.07 -6.12 -10.50
N ALA A 160 48.07 -6.00 -11.82
CA ALA A 160 48.62 -7.00 -12.70
C ALA A 160 50.13 -7.04 -12.42
N HIS A 161 50.51 -7.93 -11.52
CA HIS A 161 51.87 -8.43 -11.38
C HIS A 161 51.80 -9.94 -11.60
N HIS A 162 52.01 -10.35 -12.85
CA HIS A 162 52.89 -11.47 -13.19
C HIS A 162 53.21 -11.45 -14.69
#